data_AF-A0A559QLQ7-F1
#
_entry.id   AF-A0A559QLQ7-F1
#
_cell.length_a   1.000
_cell.length_b   1.000
_cell.length_c   1.000
_cell.angle_alpha   90.00
_cell.angle_beta   90.00
_cell.angle_gamma   90.00
#
_symmetry.space_group_name_H-M   'P 1'
#
loop_
_entity.id
_entity.type
_entity.pdbx_description
1 polymer ?
#
loop_
_entity_poly.entity_id
_entity_poly.type
_entity_poly.pdbx_seq_one_letter_code
_entity_poly.pdbx_strand_id
1 'polypeptide(L)'
;MAQLEQWLQENPLSAIEVDCSTTVMLKILDGKCKMSATDKVVMATLYDAVKHLPGDIFDSDMHAFIDHARNNLNEMLKLDIYEKRVLAETMLSRPVMKAFKARIRTQGLFEVCNVSDVALS
;
A
#
# COMPACT_ATOMS: atom_id res chain seq x y z
N MET A 1 -14.24 -2.15 6.20
CA MET A 1 -13.27 -3.25 6.38
C MET A 1 -13.79 -4.54 5.75
N ALA A 2 -15.05 -4.93 6.01
CA ALA A 2 -15.67 -6.12 5.41
C ALA A 2 -15.52 -6.23 3.87
N GLN A 3 -15.65 -5.12 3.12
CA GLN A 3 -15.49 -5.16 1.66
C GLN A 3 -14.06 -5.48 1.22
N LEU A 4 -13.06 -4.94 1.91
CA LEU A 4 -11.65 -5.21 1.60
C LEU A 4 -11.27 -6.64 1.97
N GLU A 5 -11.72 -7.13 3.12
CA GLU A 5 -11.47 -8.51 3.56
C GLU A 5 -12.08 -9.51 2.57
N GLN A 6 -13.33 -9.30 2.15
CA GLN A 6 -13.96 -10.10 1.11
C GLN A 6 -13.18 -10.02 -0.21
N TRP A 7 -12.81 -8.82 -0.64
CA TRP A 7 -12.03 -8.63 -1.86
C TRP A 7 -10.70 -9.40 -1.81
N LEU A 8 -10.01 -9.38 -0.67
CA LEU A 8 -8.75 -10.11 -0.46
C LEU A 8 -8.92 -11.64 -0.46
N GLN A 9 -10.07 -12.15 0.01
CA GLN A 9 -10.39 -13.58 -0.09
C GLN A 9 -10.57 -14.01 -1.54
N GLU A 10 -11.21 -13.18 -2.35
CA GLU A 10 -11.43 -13.43 -3.78
C GLU A 10 -10.17 -13.14 -4.62
N ASN A 11 -9.31 -12.23 -4.15
CA ASN A 11 -8.13 -11.73 -4.85
C ASN A 11 -6.89 -11.77 -3.94
N PRO A 12 -6.41 -12.96 -3.52
CA PRO A 12 -5.22 -13.04 -2.68
C PRO A 12 -4.03 -12.37 -3.37
N LEU A 13 -3.19 -11.69 -2.58
CA LEU A 13 -1.96 -11.09 -3.06
C LEU A 13 -0.82 -12.11 -3.01
N SER A 14 -0.01 -12.14 -4.06
CA SER A 14 1.29 -12.81 -4.04
C SER A 14 2.30 -12.04 -3.19
N ALA A 15 3.41 -12.66 -2.81
CA ALA A 15 4.46 -12.05 -1.99
C ALA A 15 4.99 -10.74 -2.60
N ILE A 16 5.29 -10.73 -3.90
CA ILE A 16 5.70 -9.50 -4.60
C ILE A 16 4.63 -8.39 -4.60
N GLU A 17 3.34 -8.74 -4.52
CA GLU A 17 2.26 -7.77 -4.44
C GLU A 17 2.08 -7.20 -3.02
N VAL A 18 2.48 -7.95 -1.99
CA VAL A 18 2.67 -7.43 -0.63
C VAL A 18 3.79 -6.39 -0.62
N ASP A 19 4.91 -6.64 -1.32
CA ASP A 19 5.96 -5.62 -1.47
C ASP A 19 5.49 -4.39 -2.24
N CYS A 20 4.61 -4.59 -3.24
CA CYS A 20 4.00 -3.48 -3.96
C CYS A 20 3.11 -2.62 -3.04
N SER A 21 2.29 -3.23 -2.18
CA SER A 21 1.45 -2.50 -1.21
C SER A 21 2.33 -1.72 -0.22
N THR A 22 3.41 -2.35 0.27
CA THR A 22 4.42 -1.73 1.14
C THR A 22 5.09 -0.53 0.48
N THR A 23 5.49 -0.67 -0.78
CA THR A 23 6.09 0.43 -1.57
C THR A 23 5.10 1.58 -1.75
N VAL A 24 3.81 1.30 -1.99
CA VAL A 24 2.78 2.35 -2.06
C VAL A 24 2.61 3.04 -0.71
N MET A 25 2.64 2.32 0.41
CA MET A 25 2.56 2.90 1.74
C MET A 25 3.73 3.86 2.01
N LEU A 26 4.96 3.49 1.66
CA LEU A 26 6.13 4.39 1.74
C LEU A 26 5.94 5.65 0.90
N LYS A 27 5.37 5.53 -0.31
CA LYS A 27 5.05 6.70 -1.15
C LYS A 27 3.95 7.59 -0.56
N ILE A 28 3.00 7.02 0.18
CA ILE A 28 1.97 7.77 0.90
C ILE A 28 2.63 8.58 2.01
N LEU A 29 3.49 7.95 2.82
CA LEU A 29 4.23 8.61 3.90
C LEU A 29 5.19 9.70 3.39
N ASP A 30 5.89 9.47 2.28
CA ASP A 30 6.77 10.47 1.65
C ASP A 30 6.01 11.56 0.87
N GLY A 31 4.68 11.50 0.80
CA GLY A 31 3.86 12.46 0.04
C GLY A 31 4.07 12.39 -1.49
N LYS A 32 4.72 11.35 -2.03
CA LYS A 32 4.95 11.16 -3.47
C LYS A 32 3.84 10.38 -4.18
N CYS A 33 2.87 9.86 -3.44
CA CYS A 33 1.73 9.15 -4.02
C CYS A 33 0.73 10.15 -4.67
N LYS A 34 0.44 9.95 -5.97
CA LYS A 34 -0.46 10.81 -6.78
C LYS A 34 -1.92 10.34 -6.83
N MET A 35 -2.26 9.29 -6.07
CA MET A 35 -3.63 8.81 -5.94
C MET A 35 -4.52 9.85 -5.23
N SER A 36 -5.84 9.75 -5.40
CA SER A 36 -6.80 10.58 -4.66
C SER A 36 -6.69 10.34 -3.15
N ALA A 37 -7.26 11.23 -2.33
CA ALA A 37 -7.28 11.02 -0.87
C ALA A 37 -7.98 9.70 -0.50
N THR A 38 -9.11 9.41 -1.13
CA THR A 38 -9.87 8.16 -0.94
C THR A 38 -9.05 6.94 -1.36
N ASP A 39 -8.43 6.96 -2.53
CA ASP A 39 -7.60 5.84 -3.01
C ASP A 39 -6.38 5.60 -2.12
N LYS A 40 -5.80 6.66 -1.53
CA LYS A 40 -4.71 6.53 -0.55
C LYS A 40 -5.18 5.84 0.72
N VAL A 41 -6.39 6.12 1.19
CA VAL A 41 -7.01 5.42 2.32
C VAL A 41 -7.16 3.94 1.99
N VAL A 42 -7.74 3.61 0.82
CA VAL A 42 -7.89 2.22 0.36
C VAL A 42 -6.55 1.49 0.32
N MET A 43 -5.50 2.12 -0.24
CA MET A 43 -4.16 1.53 -0.28
C MET A 43 -3.52 1.36 1.09
N ALA A 44 -3.73 2.31 2.01
CA ALA A 44 -3.24 2.19 3.38
C ALA A 44 -3.96 1.05 4.13
N THR A 45 -5.27 0.89 3.93
CA THR A 45 -6.03 -0.23 4.51
C THR A 45 -5.62 -1.56 3.88
N LEU A 46 -5.39 -1.61 2.56
CA LEU A 46 -4.84 -2.79 1.90
C LEU A 46 -3.50 -3.20 2.51
N TYR A 47 -2.58 -2.23 2.68
CA TYR A 47 -1.30 -2.45 3.33
C TYR A 47 -1.48 -3.02 4.75
N ASP A 48 -2.34 -2.40 5.57
CA ASP A 48 -2.60 -2.85 6.94
C ASP A 48 -3.15 -4.28 6.98
N ALA A 49 -3.98 -4.65 6.00
CA ALA A 49 -4.55 -5.98 5.89
C ALA A 49 -3.56 -7.05 5.41
N VAL A 50 -2.43 -6.69 4.79
CA VAL A 50 -1.47 -7.66 4.21
C VAL A 50 -0.07 -7.58 4.78
N LYS A 51 0.27 -6.58 5.60
CA LYS A 51 1.63 -6.37 6.17
C LYS A 51 2.16 -7.50 7.06
N HIS A 52 1.31 -8.46 7.41
CA HIS A 52 1.68 -9.63 8.20
C HIS A 52 2.01 -10.86 7.32
N LEU A 53 1.75 -10.78 6.02
CA LEU A 53 2.11 -11.80 5.04
C LEU A 53 3.56 -11.60 4.58
N PRO A 54 4.27 -12.67 4.17
CA PRO A 54 5.63 -12.54 3.66
C PRO A 54 5.65 -11.79 2.32
N GLY A 55 6.58 -10.85 2.20
CA GLY A 55 7.03 -10.28 0.91
C GLY A 55 8.21 -11.05 0.33
N ASP A 56 8.54 -10.78 -0.94
CA ASP A 56 9.76 -11.29 -1.58
C ASP A 56 10.98 -10.42 -1.27
N ILE A 57 10.76 -9.12 -0.99
CA ILE A 57 11.81 -8.09 -0.85
C ILE A 57 11.87 -7.54 0.57
N PHE A 58 10.71 -7.20 1.16
CA PHE A 58 10.66 -6.57 2.47
C PHE A 58 10.25 -7.57 3.56
N ASP A 59 10.86 -7.39 4.73
CA ASP A 59 10.61 -8.19 5.92
C ASP A 59 9.89 -7.38 7.00
N SER A 60 9.78 -7.97 8.19
CA SER A 60 9.15 -7.36 9.36
C SER A 60 9.78 -6.03 9.77
N ASP A 61 11.06 -5.79 9.48
CA ASP A 61 11.74 -4.56 9.91
C ASP A 61 11.23 -3.36 9.12
N MET A 62 10.91 -3.54 7.83
CA MET A 62 10.25 -2.51 7.02
C MET A 62 8.87 -2.16 7.59
N HIS A 63 8.10 -3.17 8.01
CA HIS A 63 6.78 -2.96 8.58
C HIS A 63 6.83 -2.27 9.94
N ALA A 64 7.77 -2.65 10.80
CA ALA A 64 8.03 -1.98 12.08
C ALA A 64 8.43 -0.51 11.87
N PHE A 65 9.27 -0.22 10.86
CA PHE A 65 9.63 1.14 10.48
C PHE A 65 8.40 1.96 10.04
N ILE A 66 7.56 1.41 9.17
CA ILE A 66 6.33 2.08 8.70
C ILE A 66 5.39 2.37 9.88
N ASP A 67 5.22 1.42 10.79
CA ASP A 67 4.37 1.58 11.97
C ASP A 67 4.92 2.67 12.92
N HIS A 68 6.24 2.74 13.11
CA HIS A 68 6.86 3.83 13.87
C HIS A 68 6.65 5.19 13.19
N ALA A 69 6.91 5.26 11.88
CA ALA A 69 6.83 6.46 11.07
C ALA A 69 5.41 7.08 11.05
N ARG A 70 4.36 6.26 10.99
CA ARG A 70 2.96 6.71 11.04
C ARG A 70 2.61 7.46 12.32
N ASN A 71 3.25 7.11 13.43
CA ASN A 71 2.90 7.62 14.76
C ASN A 71 3.84 8.74 15.26
N ASN A 72 4.99 8.96 14.62
CA ASN A 72 6.06 9.80 15.16
C ASN A 72 6.69 10.75 14.13
N LEU A 73 5.94 11.14 13.09
CA LEU A 73 6.50 11.87 11.96
C LEU A 73 7.23 13.16 12.40
N ASN A 74 8.53 13.23 12.10
CA ASN A 74 9.40 14.37 12.34
C ASN A 74 10.36 14.55 11.15
N GLU A 75 11.14 15.64 11.13
CA GLU A 75 12.03 15.93 10.00
C GLU A 75 13.10 14.85 9.76
N MET A 76 13.62 14.22 10.82
CA MET A 76 14.59 13.12 10.68
C MET A 76 13.92 11.90 10.04
N LEU A 77 12.74 11.51 10.53
CA LEU A 77 11.97 10.40 9.96
C LEU A 77 11.52 10.67 8.52
N LYS A 78 11.28 11.92 8.11
CA LYS A 78 10.98 12.25 6.71
C LYS A 78 12.14 11.88 5.79
N LEU A 79 13.38 12.14 6.23
CA LEU A 79 14.56 11.74 5.47
C LEU A 79 14.67 10.22 5.38
N ASP A 80 14.47 9.50 6.48
CA ASP A 80 14.50 8.04 6.49
C ASP A 80 13.41 7.45 5.57
N ILE A 81 12.19 8.00 5.62
CA ILE A 81 11.07 7.58 4.75
C ILE A 81 11.43 7.79 3.28
N TYR A 82 12.05 8.92 2.94
CA TYR A 82 12.53 9.19 1.59
C TYR A 82 13.54 8.12 1.14
N GLU A 83 14.54 7.81 1.96
CA GLU A 83 15.56 6.80 1.65
C GLU A 83 14.94 5.41 1.48
N LYS A 84 14.07 4.98 2.39
CA LYS A 84 13.37 3.69 2.31
C LYS A 84 12.50 3.61 1.06
N ARG A 85 11.80 4.69 0.69
CA ARG A 85 11.02 4.73 -0.55
C ARG A 85 11.92 4.60 -1.79
N VAL A 86 13.06 5.33 -1.84
CA VAL A 86 13.99 5.23 -2.99
C VAL A 86 14.57 3.83 -3.11
N LEU A 87 14.94 3.21 -1.99
CA LEU A 87 15.39 1.81 -1.96
C LEU A 87 14.30 0.88 -2.50
N ALA A 88 13.06 1.03 -2.02
CA ALA A 88 11.94 0.22 -2.46
C ALA A 88 11.65 0.37 -3.96
N GLU A 89 11.68 1.59 -4.49
CA GLU A 89 11.51 1.85 -5.93
C GLU A 89 12.66 1.34 -6.80
N THR A 90 13.83 1.13 -6.21
CA THR A 90 15.00 0.55 -6.89
C THR A 90 14.91 -0.97 -6.94
N MET A 91 14.51 -1.60 -5.83
CA MET A 91 14.35 -3.05 -5.73
C MET A 91 13.13 -3.54 -6.52
N LEU A 92 12.03 -2.79 -6.47
CA LEU A 92 10.77 -3.17 -7.10
C LEU A 92 10.63 -2.56 -8.49
N SER A 93 10.81 -3.38 -9.52
CA SER A 93 10.84 -2.92 -10.91
C SER A 93 9.54 -2.20 -11.35
N ARG A 94 9.68 -1.24 -12.26
CA ARG A 94 8.53 -0.52 -12.84
C ARG A 94 7.49 -1.45 -13.50
N PRO A 95 7.87 -2.51 -14.24
CA PRO A 95 6.91 -3.48 -14.77
C PRO A 95 6.08 -4.17 -13.69
N VAL A 96 6.70 -4.60 -12.59
CA VAL A 96 6.00 -5.25 -11.46
C VAL A 96 4.97 -4.29 -10.85
N MET A 97 5.38 -3.06 -10.53
CA MET A 97 4.47 -2.03 -10.01
C MET A 97 3.35 -1.69 -10.98
N LYS A 98 3.61 -1.71 -12.29
CA LYS A 98 2.57 -1.47 -13.31
C LYS A 98 1.57 -2.61 -13.35
N ALA A 99 2.04 -3.86 -13.30
CA ALA A 99 1.20 -5.05 -13.30
C ALA A 99 0.30 -5.10 -12.07
N PHE A 100 0.87 -4.92 -10.87
CA PHE A 100 0.11 -4.85 -9.62
C PHE A 100 -1.00 -3.79 -9.68
N LYS A 101 -0.63 -2.55 -10.06
CA LYS A 101 -1.59 -1.43 -10.18
C LYS A 101 -2.68 -1.66 -11.22
N ALA A 102 -2.38 -2.39 -12.30
CA ALA A 102 -3.38 -2.76 -13.30
C ALA A 102 -4.33 -3.81 -12.71
N ARG A 103 -3.78 -4.87 -12.10
CA ARG A 103 -4.57 -5.95 -11.49
C ARG A 103 -5.54 -5.43 -10.45
N ILE A 104 -5.09 -4.65 -9.45
CA ILE A 104 -5.98 -4.17 -8.39
C ILE A 104 -7.12 -3.28 -8.92
N ARG A 105 -6.90 -2.56 -10.03
CA ARG A 105 -7.95 -1.78 -10.70
C ARG A 105 -8.90 -2.67 -11.49
N THR A 106 -8.37 -3.60 -12.26
CA THR A 106 -9.19 -4.54 -13.05
C THR A 106 -10.06 -5.41 -12.14
N GLN A 107 -9.56 -5.79 -10.96
CA GLN A 107 -10.30 -6.54 -9.96
C GLN A 107 -11.20 -5.68 -9.08
N GLY A 108 -11.34 -4.38 -9.37
CA GLY A 108 -12.34 -3.53 -8.73
C GLY A 108 -12.02 -3.09 -7.30
N LEU A 109 -10.76 -3.12 -6.84
CA LEU A 109 -10.41 -2.82 -5.45
C LEU A 109 -10.93 -1.46 -5.00
N PHE A 110 -10.75 -0.43 -5.83
CA PHE A 110 -11.14 0.94 -5.48
C PHE A 110 -12.65 1.09 -5.54
N GLU A 111 -13.31 0.45 -6.50
CA GLU A 111 -14.75 0.46 -6.67
C GLU A 111 -15.45 -0.15 -5.45
N VAL A 112 -15.06 -1.38 -5.04
CA VAL A 112 -15.70 -2.05 -3.90
C VAL A 112 -15.45 -1.34 -2.57
N CYS A 113 -14.33 -0.62 -2.44
CA CYS A 113 -14.01 0.13 -1.23
C CYS A 113 -14.58 1.56 -1.22
N ASN A 114 -14.78 2.19 -2.39
CA ASN A 114 -15.27 3.57 -2.53
C ASN A 114 -16.81 3.67 -2.62
N VAL A 115 -17.53 2.58 -2.93
CA VAL A 115 -19.01 2.57 -3.08
C VAL A 115 -19.76 2.87 -1.76
N SER A 116 -19.06 2.97 -0.63
CA SER A 116 -19.67 3.32 0.68
C SER A 116 -20.16 4.77 0.78
N ASP A 117 -19.80 5.67 -0.15
CA ASP A 117 -20.20 7.09 -0.12
C ASP A 117 -21.41 7.44 -1.01
N VAL A 118 -21.99 6.50 -1.76
CA VAL A 118 -23.09 6.79 -2.73
C VAL A 118 -24.44 6.18 -2.32
N ALA A 119 -24.52 5.47 -1.20
CA ALA A 119 -25.77 4.84 -0.74
C ALA A 119 -26.61 5.70 0.23
N LEU A 120 -26.33 7.00 0.35
CA LEU A 120 -27.14 7.97 1.12
C LEU A 120 -27.23 9.31 0.37
N SER A 121 -27.96 9.34 -0.74
CA SER A 121 -28.49 10.57 -1.33
C SER A 121 -29.77 10.30 -2.08
#